data_AF-A0A443I3Q0-F1
#
_entry.id   AF-A0A443I3Q0-F1
#
_cell.length_a   1.000
_cell.length_b   1.000
_cell.length_c   1.000
_cell.angle_alpha   90.00
_cell.angle_beta   90.00
_cell.angle_gamma   90.00
#
_symmetry.space_group_name_H-M   'P 1'
#
loop_
_entity.id
_entity.type
_entity.pdbx_description
1 polymer ?
#
loop_
_entity_poly.entity_id
_entity_poly.type
_entity_poly.pdbx_seq_one_letter_code
_entity_poly.pdbx_strand_id
1 'polypeptide(L)'
;MLPDHPLKRFKLFRSKDLVESKPSKGPEKLTEEEWIKKLKNSKKTKDWIAPCLSSDLSLVAKVRVLDVVPLSFYNDEYGMRQLIRALERSGLSQLDQFIRYKWFHKNLNNRRVDSELTWCQEVVKADILGRQIVQREIYIKEQMHALRKSLDLSSLSDTDTSSIPEHYKEQHNKLGIYEEELQNINREYLIHYRNHWKLRVEAPRGPLKWAFDVTNQRSMWASLPWLKEDCAGRGGCCARSCGCCAKPRDTNRHLYNQGHCTTACACCIHAHTIDDQNALDDIKDFPFDATSLPWNGYTRRVIEAYIFRLDSISLKLQ
;
A
#
# COMPACT_ATOMS: atom_id res chain seq x y z
N MET A 1 25.79 -35.49 6.36
CA MET A 1 26.72 -35.02 7.42
C MET A 1 26.35 -33.59 7.76
N LEU A 2 25.59 -33.41 8.84
CA LEU A 2 25.25 -32.11 9.44
C LEU A 2 26.06 -31.99 10.74
N PRO A 3 26.72 -30.85 11.03
CA PRO A 3 27.49 -30.72 12.26
C PRO A 3 26.60 -30.45 13.48
N ASP A 4 26.93 -31.15 14.56
CA ASP A 4 26.34 -31.10 15.90
C ASP A 4 26.28 -29.68 16.50
N HIS A 5 25.13 -29.37 17.09
CA HIS A 5 24.90 -28.16 17.88
C HIS A 5 25.01 -28.50 19.38
N PRO A 6 25.97 -27.94 20.15
CA PRO A 6 26.12 -28.29 21.55
C PRO A 6 25.12 -27.51 22.42
N LEU A 7 24.17 -28.25 23.02
CA LEU A 7 23.29 -27.77 24.09
C LEU A 7 24.13 -27.46 25.35
N LYS A 8 24.31 -26.17 25.65
CA LYS A 8 24.86 -25.74 26.95
C LYS A 8 23.77 -25.74 28.02
N ARG A 9 24.00 -26.58 29.05
CA ARG A 9 23.41 -26.60 30.40
C ARG A 9 22.93 -25.22 30.88
N PHE A 10 21.62 -25.07 31.09
CA PHE A 10 21.09 -24.08 32.01
C PHE A 10 21.04 -24.66 33.43
N LYS A 11 21.72 -24.00 34.38
CA LYS A 11 21.60 -24.30 35.81
C LYS A 11 20.21 -23.86 36.28
N LEU A 12 19.46 -24.79 36.90
CA LEU A 12 18.28 -24.44 37.70
C LEU A 12 18.71 -23.51 38.84
N PHE A 13 18.27 -22.26 38.80
CA PHE A 13 18.24 -21.42 40.00
C PHE A 13 16.99 -21.80 40.81
N ARG A 14 17.21 -22.23 42.05
CA ARG A 14 16.15 -22.44 43.05
C ARG A 14 15.52 -21.09 43.37
N SER A 15 14.22 -20.95 43.07
CA SER A 15 13.37 -19.87 43.56
C SER A 15 13.03 -20.13 45.03
N LYS A 16 13.66 -19.38 45.92
CA LYS A 16 13.19 -19.10 47.28
C LYS A 16 13.49 -17.63 47.51
N ASP A 17 12.55 -16.79 47.10
CA ASP A 17 12.32 -15.41 47.57
C ASP A 17 11.13 -14.86 46.77
N LEU A 18 9.95 -15.47 46.99
CA LEU A 18 8.68 -14.87 46.61
C LEU A 18 8.25 -13.97 47.77
N VAL A 19 8.71 -12.72 47.73
CA VAL A 19 8.08 -11.62 48.46
C VAL A 19 6.67 -11.49 47.91
N GLU A 20 5.67 -11.67 48.76
CA GLU A 20 4.26 -11.39 48.46
C GLU A 20 4.13 -9.93 48.01
N SER A 21 4.10 -9.72 46.69
CA SER A 21 3.77 -8.43 46.13
C SER A 21 2.27 -8.21 46.33
N LYS A 22 1.93 -7.09 46.96
CA LYS A 22 0.55 -6.64 47.12
C LYS A 22 -0.18 -6.70 45.77
N PRO A 23 -1.46 -7.09 45.73
CA PRO A 23 -2.24 -7.12 44.50
C PRO A 23 -2.21 -5.74 43.86
N SER A 24 -1.54 -5.66 42.70
CA SER A 24 -1.62 -4.50 41.82
C SER A 24 -3.09 -4.23 41.57
N LYS A 25 -3.58 -3.04 41.96
CA LYS A 25 -4.91 -2.58 41.53
C LYS A 25 -5.02 -2.84 40.02
N GLY A 26 -6.08 -3.53 39.61
CA GLY A 26 -6.33 -3.79 38.19
C GLY A 26 -6.25 -2.48 37.39
N PRO A 27 -5.92 -2.54 36.10
CA PRO A 27 -5.82 -1.34 35.28
C PRO A 27 -7.11 -0.52 35.41
N GLU A 28 -6.94 0.78 35.67
CA GLU A 28 -8.04 1.73 35.83
C GLU A 28 -8.89 1.73 34.56
N LYS A 29 -10.15 1.30 34.68
CA LYS A 29 -11.12 1.31 33.58
C LYS A 29 -11.68 2.72 33.45
N LEU A 30 -11.21 3.47 32.46
CA LEU A 30 -11.67 4.83 32.17
C LEU A 30 -12.44 4.87 30.84
N THR A 31 -13.49 5.69 30.78
CA THR A 31 -14.24 5.98 29.54
C THR A 31 -13.41 6.84 28.57
N GLU A 32 -13.89 6.99 27.34
CA GLU A 32 -13.29 7.89 26.34
C GLU A 32 -13.16 9.31 26.88
N GLU A 33 -14.23 9.87 27.45
CA GLU A 33 -14.27 11.23 27.98
C GLU A 33 -13.32 11.42 29.16
N GLU A 34 -13.22 10.40 30.03
CA GLU A 34 -12.30 10.41 31.16
C GLU A 34 -10.84 10.40 30.70
N TRP A 35 -10.51 9.58 29.69
CA TRP A 35 -9.19 9.61 29.07
C TRP A 35 -8.87 10.95 28.44
N ILE A 36 -9.79 11.51 27.64
CA ILE A 36 -9.63 12.83 27.02
C ILE A 36 -9.38 13.89 28.10
N LYS A 37 -10.19 13.91 29.16
CA LYS A 37 -10.04 14.85 30.27
C LYS A 37 -8.70 14.70 30.98
N LYS A 38 -8.27 13.46 31.26
CA LYS A 38 -7.00 13.14 31.92
C LYS A 38 -5.79 13.54 31.07
N LEU A 39 -5.87 13.38 29.76
CA LEU A 39 -4.73 13.52 28.85
C LEU A 39 -4.64 14.88 28.17
N LYS A 40 -5.69 15.71 28.19
CA LYS A 40 -5.74 17.03 27.55
C LYS A 40 -4.51 17.91 27.83
N ASN A 41 -3.93 17.77 29.03
CA ASN A 41 -2.75 18.54 29.46
C ASN A 41 -1.46 17.70 29.54
N SER A 42 -1.52 16.39 29.25
CA SER A 42 -0.32 15.55 29.29
C SER A 42 0.57 15.83 28.09
N LYS A 43 1.83 16.14 28.39
CA LYS A 43 2.92 16.29 27.40
C LYS A 43 3.79 15.04 27.28
N LYS A 44 3.56 14.02 28.11
CA LYS A 44 4.44 12.85 28.21
C LYS A 44 3.87 11.72 27.37
N THR A 45 4.59 11.28 26.35
CA THR A 45 4.13 10.23 25.42
C THR A 45 3.73 8.94 26.13
N LYS A 46 4.41 8.60 27.24
CA LYS A 46 4.11 7.40 28.04
C LYS A 46 2.68 7.38 28.61
N ASP A 47 2.10 8.55 28.89
CA ASP A 47 0.75 8.63 29.46
C ASP A 47 -0.31 8.19 28.44
N TRP A 48 0.03 8.24 27.15
CA TRP A 48 -0.84 7.86 26.03
C TRP A 48 -0.75 6.39 25.64
N ILE A 49 0.18 5.61 26.23
CA ILE A 49 0.28 4.16 25.96
C ILE A 49 -0.94 3.43 26.52
N ALA A 50 -1.32 3.75 27.76
CA ALA A 50 -2.44 3.10 28.45
C ALA A 50 -3.77 3.18 27.69
N PRO A 51 -4.27 4.36 27.25
CA PRO A 51 -5.52 4.42 26.48
C PRO A 51 -5.41 3.69 25.14
N CYS A 52 -4.26 3.76 24.46
CA CYS A 52 -4.10 3.12 23.15
C CYS A 52 -4.11 1.59 23.24
N LEU A 53 -3.61 1.04 24.35
CA LEU A 53 -3.59 -0.41 24.60
C LEU A 53 -4.81 -0.91 25.39
N SER A 54 -5.69 -0.02 25.84
CA SER A 54 -6.87 -0.40 26.60
C SER A 54 -7.76 -1.35 25.79
N SER A 55 -8.18 -2.45 26.40
CA SER A 55 -9.21 -3.34 25.85
C SER A 55 -10.62 -2.76 26.01
N ASP A 56 -10.78 -1.78 26.90
CA ASP A 56 -12.08 -1.17 27.19
C ASP A 56 -12.46 -0.07 26.19
N LEU A 57 -11.51 0.38 25.35
CA LEU A 57 -11.76 1.34 24.27
C LEU A 57 -11.85 0.65 22.92
N SER A 58 -12.88 0.98 22.14
CA SER A 58 -12.95 0.64 20.72
C SER A 58 -11.82 1.33 19.94
N LEU A 59 -11.54 0.86 18.72
CA LEU A 59 -10.57 1.52 17.85
C LEU A 59 -10.93 2.99 17.60
N VAL A 60 -12.21 3.27 17.39
CA VAL A 60 -12.71 4.62 17.13
C VAL A 60 -12.56 5.52 18.35
N ALA A 61 -12.84 5.01 19.56
CA ALA A 61 -12.58 5.75 20.79
C ALA A 61 -11.09 6.06 20.97
N LYS A 62 -10.20 5.11 20.65
CA LYS A 62 -8.74 5.34 20.68
C LYS A 62 -8.31 6.43 19.68
N VAL A 63 -8.88 6.44 18.48
CA VAL A 63 -8.62 7.48 17.47
C VAL A 63 -9.08 8.85 17.96
N ARG A 64 -10.25 8.95 18.60
CA ARG A 64 -10.77 10.20 19.17
C ARG A 64 -9.93 10.72 20.34
N VAL A 65 -9.46 9.82 21.21
CA VAL A 65 -8.48 10.16 22.25
C VAL A 65 -7.21 10.72 21.62
N LEU A 66 -6.71 10.13 20.53
CA LEU A 66 -5.52 10.63 19.84
C LEU A 66 -5.74 11.94 19.05
N ASP A 67 -6.97 12.27 18.67
CA ASP A 67 -7.28 13.51 17.95
C ASP A 67 -7.11 14.76 18.85
N VAL A 68 -7.19 14.62 20.17
CA VAL A 68 -7.00 15.73 21.13
C VAL A 68 -5.56 15.88 21.63
N VAL A 69 -4.63 15.09 21.08
CA VAL A 69 -3.22 15.11 21.47
C VAL A 69 -2.59 16.48 21.21
N PRO A 70 -1.97 17.13 22.23
CA PRO A 70 -1.26 18.39 22.03
C PRO A 70 -0.12 18.26 21.03
N LEU A 71 0.13 19.27 20.18
CA LEU A 71 1.20 19.22 19.18
C LEU A 71 2.60 18.93 19.76
N SER A 72 2.83 19.32 21.02
CA SER A 72 4.07 19.07 21.76
C SER A 72 4.34 17.58 22.01
N PHE A 73 3.31 16.73 22.01
CA PHE A 73 3.43 15.27 22.09
C PHE A 73 4.37 14.72 21.02
N TYR A 74 4.22 15.20 19.78
CA TYR A 74 5.02 14.76 18.65
C TYR A 74 6.46 15.32 18.64
N ASN A 75 6.88 16.07 19.67
CA ASN A 75 8.28 16.49 19.83
C ASN A 75 9.13 15.40 20.52
N ASP A 76 8.52 14.48 21.26
CA ASP A 76 9.21 13.39 21.96
C ASP A 76 9.40 12.19 21.03
N GLU A 77 10.40 12.27 20.13
CA GLU A 77 10.68 11.23 19.14
C GLU A 77 10.90 9.85 19.79
N TYR A 78 11.58 9.80 20.93
CA TYR A 78 11.84 8.56 21.66
C TYR A 78 10.55 7.95 22.22
N GLY A 79 9.71 8.76 22.86
CA GLY A 79 8.39 8.34 23.33
C GLY A 79 7.51 7.84 22.20
N MET A 80 7.50 8.54 21.06
CA MET A 80 6.73 8.14 19.86
C MET A 80 7.16 6.77 19.34
N ARG A 81 8.48 6.51 19.30
CA ARG A 81 9.02 5.19 18.93
C ARG A 81 8.58 4.10 19.90
N GLN A 82 8.54 4.37 21.20
CA GLN A 82 8.07 3.41 22.19
C GLN A 82 6.58 3.10 22.04
N LEU A 83 5.75 4.13 21.84
CA LEU A 83 4.32 3.97 21.62
C LEU A 83 4.02 3.16 20.36
N ILE A 84 4.66 3.50 19.23
CA ILE A 84 4.51 2.76 17.97
C ILE A 84 4.90 1.29 18.15
N ARG A 85 6.05 1.01 18.79
CA ARG A 85 6.47 -0.38 19.07
C ARG A 85 5.48 -1.14 19.95
N ALA A 86 4.89 -0.46 20.93
CA ALA A 86 3.89 -1.07 21.80
C ALA A 86 2.62 -1.44 21.02
N LEU A 87 2.19 -0.58 20.09
CA LEU A 87 1.06 -0.84 19.20
C LEU A 87 1.33 -1.98 18.21
N GLU A 88 2.51 -1.99 17.60
CA GLU A 88 2.95 -3.05 16.69
C GLU A 88 2.92 -4.42 17.38
N ARG A 89 3.47 -4.51 18.59
CA ARG A 89 3.47 -5.75 19.40
C ARG A 89 2.06 -6.20 19.81
N SER A 90 1.12 -5.26 19.88
CA SER A 90 -0.27 -5.53 20.24
C SER A 90 -1.16 -5.77 19.03
N GLY A 91 -0.60 -5.78 17.81
CA GLY A 91 -1.36 -5.98 16.57
C GLY A 91 -2.26 -4.80 16.16
N LEU A 92 -2.10 -3.62 16.79
CA LEU A 92 -2.95 -2.45 16.57
C LEU A 92 -2.45 -1.59 15.40
N SER A 93 -2.31 -2.19 14.22
CA SER A 93 -1.61 -1.55 13.11
C SER A 93 -2.32 -0.38 12.44
N GLN A 94 -3.65 -0.30 12.54
CA GLN A 94 -4.35 0.89 12.05
C GLN A 94 -4.05 2.10 12.94
N LEU A 95 -3.93 1.87 14.25
CA LEU A 95 -3.62 2.91 15.21
C LEU A 95 -2.16 3.37 15.09
N ASP A 96 -1.22 2.45 14.86
CA ASP A 96 0.18 2.83 14.65
C ASP A 96 0.38 3.71 13.40
N GLN A 97 -0.31 3.41 12.31
CA GLN A 97 -0.27 4.20 11.07
C GLN A 97 -0.93 5.56 11.27
N PHE A 98 -2.06 5.61 11.99
CA PHE A 98 -2.73 6.85 12.31
C PHE A 98 -1.81 7.81 13.08
N ILE A 99 -1.07 7.31 14.06
CA ILE A 99 -0.09 8.09 14.82
C ILE A 99 1.05 8.58 13.92
N ARG A 100 1.57 7.75 13.01
CA ARG A 100 2.61 8.15 12.04
C ARG A 100 2.12 9.26 11.12
N TYR A 101 0.90 9.14 10.62
CA TYR A 101 0.27 10.15 9.79
C TYR A 101 0.12 11.48 10.53
N LYS A 102 -0.40 11.46 11.75
CA LYS A 102 -0.53 12.68 12.58
C LYS A 102 0.81 13.32 12.88
N TRP A 103 1.82 12.52 13.19
CA TRP A 103 3.17 13.02 13.43
C TRP A 103 3.76 13.68 12.19
N PHE A 104 3.65 13.03 11.03
CA PHE A 104 4.07 13.60 9.75
C PHE A 104 3.33 14.91 9.45
N HIS A 105 2.00 14.92 9.52
CA HIS A 105 1.20 16.11 9.25
C HIS A 105 1.54 17.27 10.20
N LYS A 106 1.88 16.98 11.46
CA LYS A 106 2.36 18.00 12.40
C LYS A 106 3.71 18.58 11.96
N ASN A 107 4.61 17.78 11.37
CA ASN A 107 5.89 18.29 10.88
C ASN A 107 5.72 19.14 9.62
N LEU A 108 4.76 18.81 8.74
CA LEU A 108 4.41 19.63 7.57
C LEU A 108 4.10 21.08 7.94
N ASN A 109 3.36 21.29 9.04
CA ASN A 109 2.97 22.63 9.48
C ASN A 109 4.13 23.42 10.11
N ASN A 110 5.24 22.78 10.48
CA ASN A 110 6.30 23.37 11.30
C ASN A 110 7.63 23.55 10.54
N ARG A 111 7.82 22.96 9.36
CA ARG A 111 9.09 22.97 8.62
C ARG A 111 8.86 22.99 7.10
N ARG A 112 9.86 23.51 6.38
CA ARG A 112 9.97 23.33 4.93
C ARG A 112 10.36 21.86 4.66
N VAL A 113 9.43 21.11 4.07
CA VAL A 113 9.49 19.66 3.87
C VAL A 113 9.42 19.29 2.38
N ASP A 114 9.85 20.19 1.50
CA ASP A 114 9.71 20.08 0.04
C ASP A 114 10.23 18.74 -0.50
N SER A 115 11.34 18.22 0.06
CA SER A 115 11.88 16.90 -0.28
C SER A 115 11.01 15.73 0.18
N GLU A 116 10.37 15.82 1.36
CA GLU A 116 9.45 14.78 1.85
C GLU A 116 8.18 14.73 1.01
N LEU A 117 7.65 15.90 0.63
CA LEU A 117 6.47 16.03 -0.23
C LEU A 117 6.75 15.51 -1.64
N THR A 118 7.90 15.87 -2.20
CA THR A 118 8.37 15.36 -3.49
C THR A 118 8.51 13.84 -3.44
N TRP A 119 9.10 13.31 -2.37
CA TRP A 119 9.20 11.86 -2.19
C TRP A 119 7.83 11.18 -2.12
N CYS A 120 6.87 11.77 -1.40
CA CYS A 120 5.50 11.28 -1.34
C CYS A 120 4.85 11.23 -2.73
N GLN A 121 5.02 12.29 -3.53
CA GLN A 121 4.53 12.35 -4.91
C GLN A 121 5.10 11.20 -5.75
N GLU A 122 6.42 11.03 -5.72
CA GLU A 122 7.12 10.07 -6.57
C GLU A 122 6.84 8.62 -6.17
N VAL A 123 6.62 8.34 -4.89
CA VAL A 123 6.17 7.00 -4.44
C VAL A 123 4.80 6.64 -4.99
N VAL A 124 3.83 7.55 -4.94
CA VAL A 124 2.48 7.29 -5.46
C VAL A 124 2.52 7.09 -6.97
N LYS A 125 3.25 7.94 -7.71
CA LYS A 125 3.44 7.78 -9.15
C LYS A 125 4.11 6.46 -9.49
N ALA A 126 5.16 6.08 -8.75
CA ALA A 126 5.85 4.83 -8.97
C ALA A 126 4.92 3.61 -8.75
N ASP A 127 4.06 3.64 -7.74
CA ASP A 127 3.09 2.56 -7.53
C ASP A 127 2.08 2.45 -8.69
N ILE A 128 1.56 3.58 -9.18
CA ILE A 128 0.64 3.63 -10.33
C ILE A 128 1.33 3.09 -11.58
N LEU A 129 2.53 3.58 -11.89
CA LEU A 129 3.32 3.16 -13.05
C LEU A 129 3.64 1.67 -13.01
N GLY A 130 4.05 1.15 -11.85
CA GLY A 130 4.37 -0.27 -11.69
C GLY A 130 3.17 -1.16 -11.97
N ARG A 131 1.98 -0.75 -11.53
CA ARG A 131 0.73 -1.45 -11.85
C ARG A 131 0.38 -1.35 -13.32
N GLN A 132 0.56 -0.20 -13.95
CA GLN A 132 0.31 0.01 -15.38
C GLN A 132 1.19 -0.92 -16.23
N ILE A 133 2.51 -0.94 -15.97
CA ILE A 133 3.48 -1.81 -16.66
C ILE A 133 3.06 -3.29 -16.55
N VAL A 134 2.75 -3.75 -15.33
CA VAL A 134 2.40 -5.17 -15.10
C VAL A 134 1.04 -5.53 -15.69
N GLN A 135 0.07 -4.61 -15.65
CA GLN A 135 -1.24 -4.85 -16.27
C GLN A 135 -1.14 -4.91 -17.79
N ARG A 136 -0.32 -4.04 -18.40
CA ARG A 136 -0.03 -4.11 -19.83
C ARG A 136 0.69 -5.40 -20.20
N GLU A 137 1.69 -5.82 -19.41
CA GLU A 137 2.39 -7.10 -19.61
C GLU A 137 1.41 -8.28 -19.69
N ILE A 138 0.45 -8.32 -18.76
CA ILE A 138 -0.58 -9.38 -18.70
C ILE A 138 -1.49 -9.31 -19.91
N TYR A 139 -2.01 -8.12 -20.25
CA TYR A 139 -2.85 -7.94 -21.42
C TYR A 139 -2.16 -8.44 -22.70
N ILE A 140 -0.91 -8.02 -22.94
CA ILE A 140 -0.15 -8.45 -24.12
C ILE A 140 0.05 -9.98 -24.15
N LYS A 141 0.36 -10.60 -23.02
CA LYS A 141 0.48 -12.05 -22.93
C LYS A 141 -0.83 -12.77 -23.23
N GLU A 142 -1.95 -12.26 -22.73
CA GLU A 142 -3.29 -12.79 -23.02
C GLU A 142 -3.61 -12.68 -24.52
N GLN A 143 -3.32 -11.54 -25.14
CA GLN A 143 -3.52 -11.32 -26.58
C GLN A 143 -2.65 -12.25 -27.44
N MET A 144 -1.37 -12.41 -27.09
CA MET A 144 -0.47 -13.34 -27.78
C MET A 144 -0.94 -14.79 -27.65
N HIS A 145 -1.39 -15.19 -26.46
CA HIS A 145 -1.92 -16.54 -26.24
C HIS A 145 -3.19 -16.78 -27.05
N ALA A 146 -4.11 -15.82 -27.11
CA ALA A 146 -5.31 -15.90 -27.93
C ALA A 146 -4.99 -16.02 -29.43
N LEU A 147 -4.04 -15.21 -29.93
CA LEU A 147 -3.59 -15.26 -31.33
C LEU A 147 -2.94 -16.60 -31.69
N ARG A 148 -2.02 -17.09 -30.85
CA ARG A 148 -1.36 -18.40 -31.06
C ARG A 148 -2.38 -19.53 -31.10
N LYS A 149 -3.33 -19.54 -30.16
CA LYS A 149 -4.41 -20.53 -30.14
C LYS A 149 -5.29 -20.45 -31.40
N SER A 150 -5.55 -19.24 -31.91
CA SER A 150 -6.29 -19.07 -33.17
C SER A 150 -5.53 -19.64 -34.37
N LEU A 151 -4.22 -19.40 -34.45
CA LEU A 151 -3.36 -19.92 -35.52
C LEU A 151 -3.30 -21.45 -35.50
N ASP A 152 -3.12 -22.04 -34.31
CA ASP A 152 -3.08 -23.50 -34.13
C ASP A 152 -4.39 -24.14 -34.61
N LEU A 153 -5.55 -23.58 -34.24
CA LEU A 153 -6.86 -24.07 -34.67
C LEU A 153 -7.06 -23.97 -36.19
N SER A 154 -6.65 -22.87 -36.82
CA SER A 154 -6.75 -22.69 -38.27
C SER A 154 -5.79 -23.63 -39.03
N SER A 155 -4.60 -23.90 -38.50
CA SER A 155 -3.63 -24.82 -39.13
C SER A 155 -4.11 -26.28 -39.19
N LEU A 156 -5.06 -26.66 -38.35
CA LEU A 156 -5.66 -28.00 -38.34
C LEU A 156 -6.80 -28.15 -39.34
N SER A 157 -7.33 -27.05 -39.90
CA SER A 157 -8.46 -27.08 -40.85
C SER A 157 -8.06 -26.99 -42.32
N ASP A 158 -6.83 -26.58 -42.64
CA ASP A 158 -6.38 -26.33 -44.02
C ASP A 158 -5.41 -27.41 -44.51
N THR A 159 -5.94 -28.46 -45.17
CA THR A 159 -5.12 -29.49 -45.83
C THR A 159 -4.87 -29.26 -47.33
N ASP A 160 -5.44 -28.23 -47.95
CA ASP A 160 -5.33 -28.05 -49.42
C ASP A 160 -5.37 -26.58 -49.86
N THR A 161 -4.31 -25.79 -49.65
CA THR A 161 -3.99 -24.66 -50.55
C THR A 161 -2.53 -24.22 -50.42
N SER A 162 -1.82 -24.13 -51.55
CA SER A 162 -0.38 -23.86 -51.68
C SER A 162 0.02 -22.38 -51.52
N SER A 163 -0.82 -21.55 -50.91
CA SER A 163 -0.55 -20.14 -50.61
C SER A 163 -0.89 -19.82 -49.17
N ILE A 164 0.08 -19.29 -48.40
CA ILE A 164 -0.15 -18.79 -47.04
C ILE A 164 -1.26 -17.72 -47.12
N PRO A 165 -2.43 -17.93 -46.51
CA PRO A 165 -3.52 -16.96 -46.59
C PRO A 165 -3.08 -15.63 -45.97
N GLU A 166 -3.51 -14.51 -46.56
CA GLU A 166 -3.16 -13.15 -46.10
C GLU A 166 -3.46 -12.92 -44.61
N HIS A 167 -4.50 -13.60 -44.11
CA HIS A 167 -4.86 -13.66 -42.69
C HIS A 167 -3.73 -14.18 -41.78
N TYR A 168 -3.01 -15.24 -42.19
CA TYR A 168 -1.88 -15.77 -41.43
C TYR A 168 -0.74 -14.76 -41.34
N LYS A 169 -0.46 -14.05 -42.45
CA LYS A 169 0.57 -13.00 -42.48
C LYS A 169 0.22 -11.85 -41.54
N GLU A 170 -1.06 -11.45 -41.49
CA GLU A 170 -1.54 -10.41 -40.57
C GLU A 170 -1.41 -10.85 -39.10
N GLN A 171 -1.79 -12.08 -38.77
CA GLN A 171 -1.68 -12.62 -37.41
C GLN A 171 -0.23 -12.77 -36.96
N HIS A 172 0.67 -13.24 -37.84
CA HIS A 172 2.11 -13.29 -37.56
C HIS A 172 2.72 -11.89 -37.35
N ASN A 173 2.30 -10.89 -38.13
CA ASN A 173 2.72 -9.51 -37.92
C ASN A 173 2.27 -8.98 -36.54
N LYS A 174 1.00 -9.21 -36.16
CA LYS A 174 0.49 -8.85 -34.82
C LYS A 174 1.27 -9.52 -33.70
N LEU A 175 1.65 -10.79 -33.86
CA LEU A 175 2.52 -11.47 -32.89
C LEU A 175 3.89 -10.80 -32.78
N GLY A 176 4.51 -10.41 -33.90
CA GLY A 176 5.77 -9.68 -33.91
C GLY A 176 5.69 -8.35 -33.16
N ILE A 177 4.60 -7.59 -33.38
CA ILE A 177 4.34 -6.32 -32.66
C ILE A 177 4.24 -6.57 -31.15
N TYR A 178 3.48 -7.57 -30.72
CA TYR A 178 3.34 -7.90 -29.30
C TYR A 178 4.63 -8.43 -28.67
N GLU A 179 5.45 -9.16 -29.43
CA GLU A 179 6.76 -9.61 -28.97
C GLU A 179 7.72 -8.43 -28.75
N GLU A 180 7.75 -7.47 -29.67
CA GLU A 180 8.52 -6.23 -29.51
C GLU A 180 8.02 -5.42 -28.31
N GLU A 181 6.71 -5.26 -28.17
CA GLU A 181 6.12 -4.55 -27.04
C GLU A 181 6.46 -5.20 -25.70
N LEU A 182 6.37 -6.54 -25.61
CA LEU A 182 6.74 -7.27 -24.40
C LEU A 182 8.22 -7.11 -24.04
N GLN A 183 9.11 -7.05 -25.04
CA GLN A 183 10.53 -6.72 -24.80
C GLN A 183 10.68 -5.30 -24.24
N ASN A 184 9.92 -4.34 -24.76
CA ASN A 184 9.95 -2.97 -24.26
C ASN A 184 9.44 -2.86 -22.82
N ILE A 185 8.29 -3.48 -22.52
CA ILE A 185 7.71 -3.57 -21.17
C ILE A 185 8.71 -4.17 -20.17
N ASN A 186 9.46 -5.20 -20.58
CA ASN A 186 10.48 -5.79 -19.72
C ASN A 186 11.63 -4.80 -19.40
N ARG A 187 12.06 -3.99 -20.38
CA ARG A 187 13.06 -2.93 -20.15
C ARG A 187 12.51 -1.84 -19.22
N GLU A 188 11.29 -1.38 -19.48
CA GLU A 188 10.60 -0.39 -18.65
C GLU A 188 10.44 -0.88 -17.21
N TYR A 189 10.03 -2.14 -17.02
CA TYR A 189 9.92 -2.74 -15.69
C TYR A 189 11.25 -2.75 -14.94
N LEU A 190 12.38 -3.06 -15.61
CA LEU A 190 13.69 -3.05 -14.96
C LEU A 190 14.12 -1.66 -14.52
N ILE A 191 13.85 -0.63 -15.35
CA ILE A 191 14.09 0.77 -14.99
C ILE A 191 13.21 1.16 -13.80
N HIS A 192 11.92 0.84 -13.88
CA HIS A 192 10.94 1.09 -12.84
C HIS A 192 11.31 0.44 -11.52
N TYR A 193 11.69 -0.85 -11.55
CA TYR A 193 12.11 -1.60 -10.36
C TYR A 193 13.31 -0.96 -9.67
N ARG A 194 14.29 -0.47 -10.44
CA ARG A 194 15.45 0.27 -9.90
C ARG A 194 15.05 1.61 -9.29
N ASN A 195 14.16 2.35 -9.95
CA ASN A 195 13.65 3.61 -9.40
C ASN A 195 12.85 3.40 -8.11
N HIS A 196 11.97 2.40 -8.08
CA HIS A 196 11.24 2.03 -6.86
C HIS A 196 12.19 1.63 -5.72
N TRP A 197 13.26 0.89 -6.02
CA TRP A 197 14.29 0.57 -5.03
C TRP A 197 14.99 1.85 -4.51
N LYS A 198 15.35 2.79 -5.39
CA LYS A 198 15.94 4.08 -4.98
C LYS A 198 15.00 4.85 -4.05
N LEU A 199 13.73 5.02 -4.43
CA LEU A 199 12.71 5.67 -3.60
C LEU A 199 12.61 5.02 -2.21
N ARG A 200 12.70 3.70 -2.12
CA ARG A 200 12.68 2.98 -0.84
C ARG A 200 13.92 3.26 0.02
N VAL A 201 15.11 3.36 -0.58
CA VAL A 201 16.37 3.64 0.14
C VAL A 201 16.43 5.11 0.58
N GLU A 202 15.95 6.02 -0.27
CA GLU A 202 15.94 7.47 -0.05
C GLU A 202 14.76 7.96 0.80
N ALA A 203 13.89 7.04 1.24
CA ALA A 203 12.70 7.35 1.99
C ALA A 203 13.00 8.20 3.25
N PRO A 204 12.30 9.36 3.44
CA PRO A 204 12.57 10.28 4.52
C PRO A 204 12.48 9.62 5.89
N ARG A 205 13.53 9.80 6.70
CA ARG A 205 13.61 9.22 8.04
C ARG A 205 12.43 9.68 8.91
N GLY A 206 12.02 8.82 9.83
CA GLY A 206 10.95 9.11 10.78
C GLY A 206 9.61 8.52 10.32
N PRO A 207 8.48 9.23 10.48
CA PRO A 207 7.15 8.66 10.31
C PRO A 207 6.89 8.16 8.89
N LEU A 208 7.39 8.84 7.85
CA LEU A 208 7.23 8.43 6.45
C LEU A 208 7.91 7.10 6.15
N LYS A 209 9.22 6.96 6.45
CA LYS A 209 9.94 5.70 6.26
C LYS A 209 9.24 4.53 6.93
N TRP A 210 8.81 4.71 8.18
CA TRP A 210 8.19 3.60 8.93
C TRP A 210 6.82 3.25 8.37
N ALA A 211 6.01 4.26 8.05
CA ALA A 211 4.70 4.06 7.41
C ALA A 211 4.86 3.27 6.12
N PHE A 212 5.74 3.73 5.23
CA PHE A 212 6.02 3.12 3.95
C PHE A 212 6.57 1.69 4.06
N ASP A 213 7.52 1.42 4.96
CA ASP A 213 8.05 0.07 5.16
C ASP A 213 6.93 -0.90 5.58
N VAL A 214 6.05 -0.49 6.50
CA VAL A 214 4.94 -1.33 6.96
C VAL A 214 3.88 -1.51 5.87
N THR A 215 3.59 -0.46 5.09
CA THR A 215 2.65 -0.52 3.97
C THR A 215 3.15 -1.51 2.91
N ASN A 216 4.43 -1.47 2.53
CA ASN A 216 5.02 -2.38 1.54
C ASN A 216 5.18 -3.82 2.00
N GLN A 217 5.31 -4.07 3.30
CA GLN A 217 5.42 -5.44 3.83
C GLN A 217 4.09 -6.20 3.81
N ARG A 218 2.95 -5.50 3.66
CA ARG A 218 1.62 -6.09 3.81
C ARG A 218 0.87 -6.01 2.47
N SER A 219 0.59 -7.17 1.86
CA SER A 219 0.02 -7.23 0.49
C SER A 219 -1.40 -6.67 0.33
N MET A 220 -2.09 -6.34 1.42
CA MET A 220 -3.51 -5.96 1.41
C MET A 220 -3.76 -4.44 1.40
N TRP A 221 -2.88 -3.64 0.80
CA TRP A 221 -3.11 -2.19 0.72
C TRP A 221 -4.33 -1.88 -0.18
N ALA A 222 -4.53 -2.66 -1.26
CA ALA A 222 -5.65 -2.53 -2.20
C ALA A 222 -7.03 -2.90 -1.61
N SER A 223 -7.09 -3.30 -0.33
CA SER A 223 -8.36 -3.62 0.34
C SER A 223 -9.00 -2.42 1.01
N LEU A 224 -8.34 -1.26 1.06
CA LEU A 224 -8.89 -0.06 1.70
C LEU A 224 -10.19 0.38 1.00
N PRO A 225 -11.28 0.65 1.75
CA PRO A 225 -12.56 1.09 1.18
C PRO A 225 -12.40 2.30 0.26
N TRP A 226 -11.69 3.33 0.71
CA TRP A 226 -11.45 4.52 -0.10
C TRP A 226 -10.75 4.24 -1.44
N LEU A 227 -9.78 3.32 -1.50
CA LEU A 227 -9.12 2.98 -2.77
C LEU A 227 -10.06 2.25 -3.75
N LYS A 228 -11.04 1.50 -3.23
CA LYS A 228 -12.09 0.90 -4.05
C LYS A 228 -13.01 1.97 -4.63
N GLU A 229 -13.42 2.93 -3.78
CA GLU A 229 -14.24 4.08 -4.20
C GLU A 229 -13.51 4.94 -5.23
N ASP A 230 -12.22 5.24 -5.01
CA ASP A 230 -11.40 5.99 -5.96
C ASP A 230 -11.29 5.27 -7.31
N CYS A 231 -11.00 3.97 -7.29
CA CYS A 231 -10.95 3.17 -8.50
C CYS A 231 -12.30 3.16 -9.23
N ALA A 232 -13.42 3.02 -8.51
CA ALA A 232 -14.76 3.05 -9.10
C ALA A 232 -15.11 4.44 -9.67
N GLY A 233 -14.79 5.52 -8.94
CA GLY A 233 -15.05 6.90 -9.33
C GLY A 233 -14.27 7.33 -10.59
N ARG A 234 -13.09 6.76 -10.80
CA ARG A 234 -12.30 6.92 -12.04
C ARG A 234 -12.73 6.00 -13.19
N GLY A 235 -13.89 5.34 -13.07
CA GLY A 235 -14.42 4.43 -14.10
C GLY A 235 -13.73 3.07 -14.18
N GLY A 236 -12.97 2.70 -13.16
CA GLY A 236 -12.23 1.46 -13.07
C GLY A 236 -13.08 0.24 -12.71
N CYS A 237 -12.41 -0.89 -12.55
CA CYS A 237 -13.02 -2.20 -12.35
C CYS A 237 -13.77 -2.37 -11.03
N CYS A 238 -13.50 -1.54 -10.01
CA CYS A 238 -14.24 -1.58 -8.74
C CYS A 238 -15.71 -1.16 -8.88
N ALA A 239 -16.08 -0.45 -9.95
CA ALA A 239 -17.49 -0.16 -10.28
C ALA A 239 -18.20 -1.35 -10.97
N ARG A 240 -17.49 -2.46 -11.21
CA ARG A 240 -17.94 -3.60 -12.03
C ARG A 240 -17.86 -4.90 -11.23
N SER A 241 -18.49 -5.95 -11.76
CA SER A 241 -18.49 -7.28 -11.16
C SER A 241 -17.29 -8.16 -11.53
N CYS A 242 -16.33 -7.68 -12.34
CA CYS A 242 -15.22 -8.50 -12.83
C CYS A 242 -14.27 -9.00 -11.71
N GLY A 243 -14.16 -8.25 -10.61
CA GLY A 243 -13.40 -8.65 -9.42
C GLY A 243 -11.87 -8.72 -9.61
N CYS A 244 -11.33 -8.23 -10.73
CA CYS A 244 -9.90 -8.33 -11.02
C CYS A 244 -9.01 -7.58 -10.02
N CYS A 245 -9.51 -6.52 -9.37
CA CYS A 245 -8.76 -5.76 -8.36
C CYS A 245 -8.53 -6.51 -7.04
N ALA A 246 -9.32 -7.55 -6.76
CA ALA A 246 -9.25 -8.31 -5.51
C ALA A 246 -8.44 -9.62 -5.64
N LYS A 247 -8.10 -10.02 -6.86
CA LYS A 247 -7.40 -11.28 -7.14
C LYS A 247 -5.91 -11.04 -7.37
N PRO A 248 -5.03 -11.96 -6.96
CA PRO A 248 -3.66 -11.96 -7.45
C PRO A 248 -3.63 -12.06 -8.98
N ARG A 249 -2.75 -11.28 -9.60
CA ARG A 249 -2.48 -11.31 -11.03
C ARG A 249 -1.56 -12.47 -11.39
N ASP A 250 -1.72 -13.00 -12.59
CA ASP A 250 -0.81 -14.02 -13.13
C ASP A 250 0.50 -13.37 -13.61
N THR A 251 1.41 -13.14 -12.67
CA THR A 251 2.70 -12.49 -12.94
C THR A 251 3.76 -12.87 -11.91
N ASN A 252 5.01 -12.97 -12.37
CA ASN A 252 6.18 -13.12 -11.52
C ASN A 252 6.64 -11.78 -10.92
N ARG A 253 5.97 -10.65 -11.25
CA ARG A 253 6.29 -9.32 -10.71
C ARG A 253 5.62 -9.12 -9.34
N HIS A 254 6.16 -9.77 -8.31
CA HIS A 254 5.55 -9.87 -6.97
C HIS A 254 5.15 -8.52 -6.33
N LEU A 255 5.86 -7.43 -6.62
CA LEU A 255 5.53 -6.10 -6.07
C LEU A 255 4.16 -5.58 -6.53
N TYR A 256 3.69 -5.98 -7.72
CA TYR A 256 2.46 -5.48 -8.34
C TYR A 256 1.46 -6.59 -8.66
N ASN A 257 1.61 -7.75 -8.00
CA ASN A 257 0.72 -8.88 -8.18
C ASN A 257 -0.69 -8.63 -7.62
N GLN A 258 -0.91 -7.58 -6.83
CA GLN A 258 -2.20 -7.14 -6.30
C GLN A 258 -2.32 -5.62 -6.45
N GLY A 259 -3.54 -5.09 -6.54
CA GLY A 259 -3.76 -3.64 -6.71
C GLY A 259 -5.01 -3.30 -7.51
N HIS A 260 -5.45 -2.05 -7.44
CA HIS A 260 -6.50 -1.54 -8.32
C HIS A 260 -6.04 -1.43 -9.77
N CYS A 261 -6.99 -1.51 -10.70
CA CYS A 261 -6.72 -1.36 -12.12
C CYS A 261 -6.22 0.05 -12.44
N THR A 262 -5.40 0.11 -13.48
CA THR A 262 -5.08 1.31 -14.23
C THR A 262 -5.76 1.18 -15.61
N THR A 263 -5.56 2.13 -16.52
CA THR A 263 -6.12 2.08 -17.87
C THR A 263 -5.55 0.94 -18.70
N ALA A 264 -4.39 0.39 -18.32
CA ALA A 264 -3.75 -0.77 -18.95
C ALA A 264 -4.38 -2.13 -18.57
N CYS A 265 -5.38 -2.18 -17.71
CA CYS A 265 -6.10 -3.41 -17.39
C CYS A 265 -6.95 -3.86 -18.58
N ALA A 266 -6.89 -5.13 -18.97
CA ALA A 266 -7.73 -5.70 -20.05
C ALA A 266 -9.22 -5.36 -19.90
N CYS A 267 -9.78 -5.48 -18.69
CA CYS A 267 -11.17 -5.12 -18.42
C CYS A 267 -11.46 -3.62 -18.65
N CYS A 268 -10.51 -2.73 -18.35
CA CYS A 268 -10.63 -1.30 -18.60
C CYS A 268 -10.51 -0.99 -20.09
N ILE A 269 -9.54 -1.58 -20.78
CA ILE A 269 -9.32 -1.42 -22.23
C ILE A 269 -10.60 -1.79 -22.99
N HIS A 270 -11.15 -2.98 -22.73
CA HIS A 270 -12.36 -3.44 -23.41
C HIS A 270 -13.59 -2.59 -23.08
N ALA A 271 -13.71 -2.14 -21.83
CA ALA A 271 -14.86 -1.39 -21.39
C ALA A 271 -14.94 0.03 -21.95
N HIS A 272 -13.78 0.66 -22.17
CA HIS A 272 -13.70 2.04 -22.59
C HIS A 272 -13.35 2.19 -24.08
N THR A 273 -13.27 1.07 -24.81
CA THR A 273 -12.84 1.04 -26.22
C THR A 273 -11.58 1.87 -26.45
N ILE A 274 -10.68 1.87 -25.46
CA ILE A 274 -9.41 2.59 -25.55
C ILE A 274 -8.58 1.83 -26.58
N ASP A 275 -8.39 2.43 -27.75
CA ASP A 275 -7.40 1.93 -28.70
C ASP A 275 -5.99 2.18 -28.15
N ASP A 276 -5.01 1.43 -28.64
CA ASP A 276 -3.61 1.53 -28.19
C ASP A 276 -2.99 2.93 -28.42
N GLN A 277 -3.66 3.82 -29.19
CA GLN A 277 -3.18 5.16 -29.51
C GLN A 277 -3.77 6.26 -28.58
N ASN A 278 -4.90 5.99 -27.92
CA ASN A 278 -5.63 6.91 -27.04
C ASN A 278 -5.60 6.48 -25.56
N ALA A 279 -4.56 5.75 -25.15
CA ALA A 279 -4.40 5.32 -23.77
C ALA A 279 -4.30 6.53 -22.82
N LEU A 280 -5.29 6.65 -21.93
CA LEU A 280 -5.28 7.61 -20.83
C LEU A 280 -3.99 7.44 -20.01
N ASP A 281 -3.36 8.57 -19.69
CA ASP A 281 -2.12 8.61 -18.92
C ASP A 281 -2.49 8.61 -17.44
N ASP A 282 -2.55 7.41 -16.85
CA ASP A 282 -2.92 7.21 -15.45
C ASP A 282 -2.11 8.07 -14.47
N ILE A 283 -0.94 8.59 -14.85
CA ILE A 283 -0.13 9.47 -13.99
C ILE A 283 -0.56 10.92 -14.17
N LYS A 284 -0.75 11.38 -15.41
CA LYS A 284 -1.20 12.76 -15.69
C LYS A 284 -2.65 12.99 -15.28
N ASP A 285 -3.49 11.98 -15.43
CA ASP A 285 -4.93 12.05 -15.17
C ASP A 285 -5.29 11.73 -13.71
N PHE A 286 -4.31 11.40 -12.86
CA PHE A 286 -4.53 11.18 -11.43
C PHE A 286 -4.42 12.51 -10.67
N PRO A 287 -5.55 13.08 -10.18
CA PRO A 287 -5.63 14.50 -9.82
C PRO A 287 -5.08 14.79 -8.42
N PHE A 288 -3.81 14.44 -8.19
CA PHE A 288 -3.13 14.64 -6.91
C PHE A 288 -1.83 15.43 -7.07
N ASP A 289 -1.57 16.29 -6.09
CA ASP A 289 -0.33 17.03 -5.96
C ASP A 289 0.06 17.11 -4.49
N ALA A 290 0.97 16.24 -4.08
CA ALA A 290 1.52 16.21 -2.73
C ALA A 290 2.44 17.41 -2.46
N THR A 291 2.93 18.11 -3.49
CA THR A 291 3.87 19.22 -3.35
C THR A 291 3.18 20.57 -3.16
N SER A 292 1.91 20.70 -3.55
CA SER A 292 1.12 21.93 -3.41
C SER A 292 0.31 21.96 -2.11
N LEU A 293 0.81 22.70 -1.12
CA LEU A 293 0.13 22.95 0.14
C LEU A 293 -0.73 24.23 0.08
N PRO A 294 -1.89 24.28 0.79
CA PRO A 294 -2.47 23.20 1.57
C PRO A 294 -3.13 22.14 0.69
N TRP A 295 -3.02 20.87 1.08
CA TRP A 295 -3.66 19.78 0.34
C TRP A 295 -5.18 19.89 0.34
N ASN A 296 -5.77 19.67 -0.83
CA ASN A 296 -7.19 19.40 -0.93
C ASN A 296 -7.53 18.04 -0.30
N GLY A 297 -8.83 17.77 -0.10
CA GLY A 297 -9.29 16.53 0.54
C GLY A 297 -8.89 15.27 -0.24
N TYR A 298 -8.77 15.35 -1.56
CA TYR A 298 -8.38 14.21 -2.40
C TYR A 298 -6.91 13.85 -2.23
N THR A 299 -5.99 14.81 -2.40
CA THR A 299 -4.54 14.61 -2.17
C THR A 299 -4.28 14.06 -0.77
N ARG A 300 -4.98 14.59 0.25
CA ARG A 300 -4.85 14.06 1.61
C ARG A 300 -5.19 12.58 1.69
N ARG A 301 -6.29 12.15 1.07
CA ARG A 301 -6.70 10.73 1.06
C ARG A 301 -5.76 9.84 0.25
N VAL A 302 -5.19 10.35 -0.86
CA VAL A 302 -4.12 9.65 -1.60
C VAL A 302 -2.94 9.37 -0.69
N ILE A 303 -2.42 10.38 0.01
CA ILE A 303 -1.26 10.22 0.91
C ILE A 303 -1.58 9.25 2.06
N GLU A 304 -2.74 9.40 2.69
CA GLU A 304 -3.20 8.48 3.74
C GLU A 304 -3.23 7.04 3.24
N ALA A 305 -3.80 6.78 2.08
CA ALA A 305 -3.98 5.43 1.57
C ALA A 305 -2.66 4.79 1.06
N TYR A 306 -1.88 5.52 0.25
CA TYR A 306 -0.70 4.98 -0.42
C TYR A 306 0.53 4.90 0.49
N ILE A 307 0.69 5.83 1.43
CA ILE A 307 1.88 5.89 2.29
C ILE A 307 1.58 5.27 3.65
N PHE A 308 0.46 5.64 4.25
CA PHE A 308 0.11 5.25 5.61
C PHE A 308 -0.86 4.07 5.67
N ARG A 309 -1.41 3.61 4.54
CA ARG A 309 -2.45 2.57 4.50
C ARG A 309 -3.63 2.90 5.42
N LEU A 310 -4.08 4.14 5.38
CA LEU A 310 -5.17 4.65 6.19
C LEU A 310 -6.38 5.01 5.34
N ASP A 311 -7.54 4.82 5.94
CA ASP A 311 -8.78 5.48 5.56
C ASP A 311 -9.30 6.17 6.82
N SER A 312 -8.84 7.41 7.05
CA SER A 312 -9.09 8.11 8.31
C SER A 312 -10.57 8.43 8.53
N ILE A 313 -11.36 8.51 7.47
CA ILE A 313 -12.81 8.70 7.54
C ILE A 313 -13.45 7.42 8.06
N SER A 314 -13.16 6.28 7.43
CA SER A 314 -13.67 4.99 7.87
C SER A 314 -13.26 4.67 9.32
N LEU A 315 -12.04 5.02 9.71
CA LEU A 315 -11.55 4.83 11.08
C LEU A 315 -12.28 5.68 12.14
N LYS A 316 -12.98 6.74 11.74
CA LYS A 316 -13.73 7.61 12.65
C LYS A 316 -15.22 7.27 12.74
N LEU A 317 -15.72 6.49 11.76
CA LEU A 317 -17.13 6.16 11.61
C LEU A 317 -17.49 4.71 12.02
N GLN A 318 -16.48 3.87 12.29
CA GLN A 318 -16.65 2.50 12.82
C GLN A 318 -17.11 2.46 14.30
#